data_AF-A0A5B9G9U9-F1
#
_entry.id   AF-A0A5B9G9U9-F1
#
_cell.length_a   1.000
_cell.length_b   1.000
_cell.length_c   1.000
_cell.angle_alpha   90.00
_cell.angle_beta   90.00
_cell.angle_gamma   90.00
#
_symmetry.space_group_name_H-M   'P 1'
#
loop_
_entity.id
_entity.type
_entity.pdbx_description
1 polymer ?
#
loop_
_entity_poly.entity_id
_entity_poly.type
_entity_poly.pdbx_seq_one_letter_code
_entity_poly.pdbx_strand_id
1 'polypeptide(L)' 'MTSLAEKSTFRTVDGDRATEAQAVVWTEMGQGVWVAKRGKDFMGLIEELWGAGYRVTDRNGAIVGEFATYESARRRIA' A
#
# COMPACT_ATOMS: atom_id res chain seq x y z
N MET A 1 -40.95 -13.49 32.22
CA MET A 1 -39.68 -12.92 31.75
C MET A 1 -39.29 -13.66 30.47
N THR A 2 -39.71 -13.15 29.32
CA THR A 2 -39.46 -13.78 28.01
C THR A 2 -38.24 -13.09 27.39
N SER A 3 -37.08 -13.75 27.39
CA SER A 3 -35.88 -13.24 26.73
C SER A 3 -35.91 -13.64 25.26
N LEU A 4 -36.08 -12.63 24.40
CA LEU A 4 -36.09 -12.75 22.95
C LEU A 4 -34.62 -12.78 22.48
N ALA A 5 -34.17 -13.93 21.98
CA ALA A 5 -32.86 -14.03 21.35
C ALA A 5 -32.89 -13.29 20.01
N GLU A 6 -32.38 -12.05 20.01
CA GLU A 6 -32.13 -11.28 18.79
C GLU A 6 -31.02 -11.94 17.98
N LYS A 7 -31.43 -12.73 16.99
CA LYS A 7 -30.57 -13.34 15.98
C LYS A 7 -30.09 -12.24 15.03
N SER A 8 -29.02 -11.55 15.43
CA SER A 8 -28.35 -10.53 14.61
C SER A 8 -27.76 -11.18 13.36
N THR A 9 -28.53 -11.09 12.28
CA THR A 9 -28.12 -11.52 10.94
C THR A 9 -27.16 -10.47 10.41
N PHE A 10 -25.86 -10.78 10.44
CA PHE A 10 -24.84 -9.95 9.83
C PHE A 10 -24.94 -10.12 8.30
N ARG A 11 -25.66 -9.21 7.64
CA ARG A 11 -25.57 -9.04 6.19
C ARG A 11 -24.40 -8.12 5.91
N THR A 12 -23.26 -8.69 5.54
CA THR A 12 -22.19 -7.92 4.91
C THR A 12 -22.69 -7.51 3.52
N VAL A 13 -23.01 -6.23 3.40
CA VAL A 13 -23.35 -5.58 2.13
C VAL A 13 -22.13 -5.59 1.20
N ASP A 14 -22.35 -5.99 -0.05
CA ASP A 14 -21.43 -5.88 -1.20
C ASP A 14 -20.98 -4.41 -1.42
N GLY A 15 -20.04 -3.94 -0.59
CA GLY A 15 -19.58 -2.54 -0.58
C GLY A 15 -18.07 -2.34 -0.74
N ASP A 16 -17.28 -3.39 -0.94
CA ASP A 16 -15.81 -3.32 -0.78
C ASP A 16 -15.00 -3.33 -2.08
N ARG A 17 -15.61 -3.58 -3.25
CA ARG A 17 -14.84 -3.78 -4.50
C ARG A 17 -14.40 -2.49 -5.21
N ALA A 18 -14.97 -1.34 -4.89
CA ALA A 18 -14.68 -0.09 -5.62
C ALA A 18 -13.54 0.74 -5.00
N THR A 19 -13.28 0.58 -3.71
CA THR A 19 -12.22 1.29 -2.97
C THR A 19 -10.84 0.64 -3.10
N GLU A 20 -10.78 -0.69 -3.28
CA GLU A 20 -9.52 -1.40 -3.57
C GLU A 20 -8.87 -0.96 -4.90
N ALA A 21 -9.66 -0.54 -5.89
CA ALA A 21 -9.14 -0.18 -7.22
C ALA A 21 -8.28 1.10 -7.24
N GLN A 22 -8.31 1.92 -6.18
CA GLN A 22 -7.55 3.19 -6.12
C GLN A 22 -6.44 3.20 -5.06
N ALA A 23 -6.38 2.21 -4.17
CA ALA A 23 -5.36 2.15 -3.14
C ALA A 23 -3.98 1.79 -3.73
N VAL A 24 -2.93 2.44 -3.23
CA VAL A 24 -1.54 2.07 -3.53
C VAL A 24 -1.12 0.94 -2.60
N VAL A 25 -0.89 -0.24 -3.17
CA VAL A 25 -0.43 -1.43 -2.48
C VAL A 25 1.08 -1.53 -2.64
N TRP A 26 1.78 -1.78 -1.54
CA TRP A 26 3.22 -2.00 -1.52
C TRP A 26 3.52 -3.48 -1.30
N THR A 27 4.33 -4.05 -2.19
CA THR A 27 4.78 -5.44 -2.10
C THR A 27 6.29 -5.46 -2.01
N GLU A 28 6.83 -6.11 -0.97
CA GLU A 28 8.25 -6.38 -0.88
C GLU A 28 8.63 -7.48 -1.88
N MET A 29 9.59 -7.19 -2.75
CA MET A 29 10.10 -8.12 -3.77
C MET A 29 11.35 -8.87 -3.29
N GLY A 30 11.87 -8.51 -2.11
CA GLY A 30 13.10 -9.03 -1.51
C GLY A 30 14.28 -8.08 -1.65
N GLN A 31 15.34 -8.33 -0.87
CA GLN A 31 16.60 -7.56 -0.87
C GLN A 31 16.41 -6.04 -0.67
N GLY A 32 15.48 -5.64 0.20
CA GLY A 32 15.22 -4.23 0.47
C GLY A 32 14.57 -3.49 -0.70
N VAL A 33 13.83 -4.19 -1.58
CA VAL A 33 13.10 -3.58 -2.68
C VAL A 33 11.59 -3.73 -2.47
N TRP A 34 10.86 -2.61 -2.54
CA TRP A 34 9.41 -2.57 -2.48
C TRP A 34 8.83 -1.96 -3.76
N VAL A 35 7.79 -2.58 -4.30
CA VAL A 35 7.08 -2.09 -5.49
C VAL A 35 5.70 -1.58 -5.09
N ALA A 36 5.37 -0.38 -5.56
CA ALA A 36 4.04 0.21 -5.44
C ALA A 36 3.19 -0.09 -6.68
N LYS A 37 1.96 -0.57 -6.45
CA LYS A 37 0.95 -0.76 -7.50
C LYS A 37 -0.37 -0.12 -7.11
N ARG A 38 -1.07 0.44 -8.10
CA ARG A 38 -2.48 0.85 -7.99
C ARG A 38 -3.28 0.00 -8.96
N GLY A 39 -4.05 -0.96 -8.45
CA GLY A 39 -4.61 -2.01 -9.29
C GLY A 39 -3.52 -2.78 -10.04
N LYS A 40 -3.53 -2.70 -11.39
CA LYS A 40 -2.51 -3.33 -12.25
C LYS A 40 -1.35 -2.39 -12.61
N ASP A 41 -1.46 -1.11 -12.27
CA ASP A 41 -0.52 -0.08 -12.71
C ASP A 41 0.65 0.03 -11.75
N PHE A 42 1.87 0.08 -12.30
CA PHE A 42 3.09 0.37 -11.56
C PHE A 42 3.16 1.85 -11.17
N MET A 43 3.29 2.13 -9.89
CA MET A 43 3.34 3.50 -9.34
C MET A 43 4.76 3.94 -9.01
N GLY A 44 5.67 3.00 -8.79
CA GLY A 44 7.07 3.24 -8.49
C GLY A 44 7.65 2.15 -7.61
N LEU A 45 8.88 2.36 -7.16
CA LEU A 45 9.57 1.43 -6.28
C LEU A 45 10.42 2.18 -5.26
N ILE A 46 10.72 1.49 -4.17
CA ILE A 46 11.65 1.91 -3.14
C ILE A 46 12.77 0.89 -3.06
N GLU A 47 14.01 1.37 -2.99
CA GLU A 47 15.20 0.56 -2.76
C GLU A 47 15.86 1.00 -1.45
N GLU A 48 16.15 0.05 -0.58
CA GLU A 48 16.99 0.26 0.60
C GLU A 48 18.45 0.43 0.16
N LEU A 49 19.10 1.45 0.69
CA LEU A 49 20.50 1.77 0.43
C LEU A 49 21.42 1.23 1.54
N TRP A 50 21.07 0.08 2.11
CA TRP A 50 21.88 -0.70 3.06
C TRP A 50 22.55 0.14 4.16
N GLY A 51 21.76 0.89 4.91
CA GLY A 51 22.23 1.78 5.99
C GLY A 51 22.31 3.26 5.61
N ALA A 52 22.14 3.62 4.32
CA ALA A 52 22.07 5.02 3.88
C ALA A 52 20.63 5.55 3.70
N GLY A 53 19.62 4.73 4.02
CA GLY A 53 18.21 5.09 3.89
C GLY A 53 17.54 4.40 2.70
N TYR A 54 16.64 5.11 2.02
CA TYR A 54 15.72 4.58 1.02
C TYR A 54 15.65 5.52 -0.19
N ARG A 55 15.86 5.00 -1.39
CA ARG A 55 15.67 5.73 -2.64
C ARG A 55 14.29 5.45 -3.21
N VAL A 56 13.61 6.50 -3.68
CA VAL A 56 12.31 6.38 -4.35
C VAL A 56 12.47 6.65 -5.83
N THR A 57 11.96 5.73 -6.64
CA THR A 57 11.87 5.86 -8.10
C THR A 57 10.41 5.86 -8.51
N ASP A 58 9.98 6.86 -9.29
CA ASP A 58 8.58 6.99 -9.71
C ASP A 58 8.20 6.05 -10.87
N ARG A 59 6.93 6.07 -11.28
CA ARG A 59 6.39 5.29 -12.40
C ARG A 59 7.08 5.51 -13.75
N ASN A 60 7.81 6.62 -13.91
CA ASN A 60 8.54 6.97 -15.13
C ASN A 60 10.02 6.57 -15.04
N GLY A 61 10.46 6.00 -13.91
CA GLY A 61 11.85 5.65 -13.68
C GLY A 61 12.71 6.81 -13.16
N ALA A 62 12.10 7.94 -12.77
CA ALA A 62 12.84 9.07 -12.24
C ALA A 62 13.07 8.91 -10.73
N ILE A 63 14.31 9.17 -10.28
CA ILE A 63 14.60 9.26 -8.85
C ILE A 63 13.98 10.55 -8.32
N VAL A 64 13.03 10.42 -7.40
CA VAL A 64 12.27 11.56 -6.85
C VAL A 64 12.72 11.96 -5.45
N GLY A 65 13.65 11.20 -4.88
CA GLY A 65 14.31 11.54 -3.62
C GLY A 65 14.92 10.34 -2.91
N GLU A 66 15.68 10.66 -1.86
CA GLU A 66 16.18 9.72 -0.87
C GLU A 66 15.67 10.14 0.51
N PHE A 67 15.36 9.15 1.33
CA PHE A 67 14.68 9.34 2.60
C PHE A 67 15.34 8.48 3.67
N ALA A 68 15.44 9.00 4.89
CA ALA A 68 16.03 8.26 6.00
C ALA A 68 15.20 7.03 6.42
N THR A 69 13.89 7.04 6.17
CA THR A 69 12.98 5.96 6.59
C THR A 69 12.08 5.50 5.45
N TYR A 70 11.70 4.23 5.50
CA TYR A 70 10.76 3.62 4.55
C TYR A 70 9.40 4.34 4.55
N GLU A 71 8.92 4.77 5.71
CA GLU A 71 7.64 5.47 5.82
C GLU A 71 7.67 6.82 5.08
N SER A 72 8.74 7.60 5.24
CA SER A 72 8.92 8.85 4.50
C SER A 72 9.01 8.61 3.00
N ALA A 73 9.70 7.54 2.58
CA ALA A 73 9.78 7.14 1.18
C ALA A 73 8.40 6.77 0.60
N ARG A 74 7.57 5.98 1.30
CA ARG A 74 6.24 5.57 0.82
C ARG A 74 5.30 6.75 0.58
N ARG A 75 5.36 7.78 1.43
CA ARG A 75 4.51 8.99 1.29
C ARG A 75 4.75 9.73 -0.02
N ARG A 76 5.88 9.49 -0.69
CA ARG A 76 6.21 10.12 -1.97
C ARG A 76 5.43 9.57 -3.16
N ILE A 77 4.88 8.35 -3.06
CA ILE A 77 4.15 7.63 -4.12
C ILE A 77 2.66 7.38 -3.73
N ALA A 78 2.05 8.29 -2.95
CA ALA A 78 0.63 8.19 -2.58
C ALA A 78 -0.31 8.57 -3.75
#